data_AF-A0A1J4KIH4-F1
#
_entry.id   AF-A0A1J4KIH4-F1
#
_cell.length_a   1.000
_cell.length_b   1.000
_cell.length_c   1.000
_cell.angle_alpha   90.00
_cell.angle_beta   90.00
_cell.angle_gamma   90.00
#
_symmetry.space_group_name_H-M   'P 1'
#
loop_
_entity.id
_entity.type
_entity.pdbx_description
1 polymer ?
#
loop_
_entity_poly.entity_id
_entity_poly.type
_entity_poly.pdbx_seq_one_letter_code
_entity_poly.pdbx_strand_id
1 'polypeptide(L)'
;MSSIENYFRMAQALNAQGKYDLAIQKYLKVCQTTESVLKSNSDVDVELVWTIYSLGYISDIYSSQKIFNKALLFRNTQEKFLSFLKDANNADLSDPDLNNKVSTEKSTKVNGKMESLLRLFENIQIAIDCDSKEAPQEDRDEIVKKVQFAFEKSREEKVNKIFEQLQNQNNNFKKNLSDRVMDFIVEHYLIMIFGAIFIGILVVLFFAFTFPRRNLSAVPKDFRDQINALENYVKAFESNEEKEKILYRGSKRVDTKTEL
;
A
#
# COMPACT_ATOMS: atom_id res chain seq x y z
N MET A 1 12.38 -45.49 0.66
CA MET A 1 12.80 -44.75 -0.54
C MET A 1 12.05 -45.31 -1.72
N SER A 2 11.43 -44.44 -2.53
CA SER A 2 10.78 -44.87 -3.76
C SER A 2 11.84 -45.25 -4.81
N SER A 3 11.48 -46.11 -5.78
CA SER A 3 12.38 -46.45 -6.90
C SER A 3 12.77 -45.21 -7.70
N ILE A 4 11.84 -44.26 -7.79
CA ILE A 4 11.97 -42.94 -8.45
C ILE A 4 13.12 -42.13 -7.82
N GLU A 5 13.14 -41.99 -6.50
CA GLU A 5 14.19 -41.25 -5.77
C GLU A 5 15.59 -41.87 -5.99
N ASN A 6 15.69 -43.20 -6.04
CA ASN A 6 16.96 -43.89 -6.29
C ASN A 6 17.51 -43.61 -7.69
N TYR A 7 16.65 -43.64 -8.72
CA TYR A 7 17.07 -43.25 -10.08
C TYR A 7 17.53 -41.79 -10.15
N PHE A 8 16.85 -40.88 -9.44
CA PHE A 8 17.24 -39.47 -9.36
C PHE A 8 18.61 -39.27 -8.72
N ARG A 9 18.86 -39.88 -7.55
CA ARG A 9 20.16 -39.83 -6.85
C ARG A 9 21.29 -40.44 -7.71
N MET A 10 21.01 -41.54 -8.42
CA MET A 10 21.96 -42.14 -9.37
C MET A 10 22.26 -41.20 -10.55
N ALA A 11 21.26 -40.49 -11.07
CA ALA A 11 21.44 -39.51 -12.14
C ALA A 11 22.31 -38.32 -11.69
N GLN A 12 22.08 -37.80 -10.47
CA GLN A 12 22.92 -36.75 -9.89
C GLN A 12 24.38 -37.19 -9.73
N ALA A 13 24.63 -38.41 -9.23
CA ALA A 13 25.98 -38.95 -9.11
C ALA A 13 26.69 -39.12 -10.47
N LEU A 14 25.96 -39.55 -11.51
CA LEU A 14 26.50 -39.65 -12.88
C LEU A 14 26.79 -38.26 -13.48
N ASN A 15 25.92 -37.28 -13.23
CA ASN A 15 26.11 -35.89 -13.66
C ASN A 15 27.38 -35.28 -13.04
N ALA A 16 27.57 -35.47 -11.72
CA ALA A 16 28.78 -35.03 -11.01
C ALA A 16 30.07 -35.72 -11.51
N GLN A 17 29.97 -36.90 -12.12
CA GLN A 17 31.08 -37.60 -12.78
C GLN A 17 31.29 -37.18 -14.26
N GLY A 18 30.52 -36.23 -14.78
CA GLY A 18 30.56 -35.83 -16.19
C GLY A 18 29.99 -36.87 -17.17
N LYS A 19 29.31 -37.92 -16.67
CA LYS A 19 28.74 -39.00 -17.49
C LYS A 19 27.34 -38.62 -17.98
N TYR A 20 27.28 -37.54 -18.76
CA TYR A 20 26.05 -36.83 -19.11
C TYR A 20 24.99 -37.71 -19.78
N ASP A 21 25.36 -38.56 -20.75
CA ASP A 21 24.39 -39.40 -21.47
C ASP A 21 23.72 -40.43 -20.53
N LEU A 22 24.49 -41.02 -19.63
CA LEU A 22 23.99 -41.93 -18.61
C LEU A 22 23.15 -41.19 -17.55
N ALA A 23 23.52 -39.96 -17.19
CA ALA A 23 22.73 -39.13 -16.29
C ALA A 23 21.36 -38.79 -16.90
N ILE A 24 21.33 -38.36 -18.17
CA ILE A 24 20.08 -38.11 -18.92
C ILE A 24 19.21 -39.37 -18.95
N GLN A 25 19.76 -40.55 -19.29
CA GLN A 25 18.99 -41.80 -19.27
C GLN A 25 18.34 -42.09 -17.91
N LYS A 26 19.04 -41.80 -16.80
CA LYS A 26 18.48 -42.00 -15.44
C LYS A 26 17.42 -40.95 -15.08
N TYR A 27 17.61 -39.68 -15.44
CA TYR A 27 16.59 -38.64 -15.29
C TYR A 27 15.34 -38.91 -16.15
N LEU A 28 15.50 -39.43 -17.37
CA LEU A 28 14.37 -39.88 -18.18
C LEU A 28 13.67 -41.09 -17.56
N LYS A 29 14.43 -42.00 -16.92
CA LYS A 29 13.84 -43.15 -16.21
C LYS A 29 13.01 -42.73 -14.99
N VAL A 30 13.37 -41.64 -14.30
CA VAL A 30 12.51 -40.99 -13.29
C VAL A 30 11.17 -40.63 -13.91
N CYS A 31 11.17 -39.83 -14.98
CA CYS A 31 9.94 -39.40 -15.67
C CYS A 31 9.05 -40.58 -16.10
N GLN A 32 9.62 -41.58 -16.78
CA GLN A 32 8.90 -42.78 -17.24
C GLN A 32 8.33 -43.61 -16.07
N THR A 33 9.05 -43.70 -14.95
CA THR A 33 8.59 -44.47 -13.78
C THR A 33 7.44 -43.75 -13.10
N THR A 34 7.53 -42.42 -12.94
CA THR A 34 6.43 -41.57 -12.45
C THR A 34 5.18 -41.73 -13.33
N GLU A 35 5.33 -41.63 -14.66
CA GLU A 35 4.24 -41.81 -15.62
C GLU A 35 3.58 -43.19 -15.51
N SER A 36 4.38 -44.25 -15.40
CA SER A 36 3.88 -45.62 -15.25
C SER A 36 3.11 -45.82 -13.94
N VAL A 37 3.60 -45.27 -12.82
CA VAL A 37 2.92 -45.38 -11.52
C VAL A 37 1.56 -44.68 -11.57
N LEU A 38 1.51 -43.48 -12.16
CA LEU A 38 0.29 -42.72 -12.41
C LEU A 38 -0.70 -43.50 -13.29
N LYS A 39 -0.27 -44.00 -14.46
CA LYS A 39 -1.14 -44.80 -15.35
C LYS A 39 -1.67 -46.07 -14.70
N SER A 40 -0.92 -46.69 -13.79
CA SER A 40 -1.36 -47.88 -13.06
C SER A 40 -2.25 -47.58 -11.85
N ASN A 41 -2.16 -46.39 -11.25
CA ASN A 41 -2.91 -46.03 -10.04
C ASN A 41 -3.29 -44.54 -10.08
N SER A 42 -4.55 -44.24 -10.37
CA SER A 42 -5.09 -42.86 -10.39
C SER A 42 -5.10 -42.18 -9.01
N ASP A 43 -5.18 -42.98 -7.95
CA ASP A 43 -5.52 -42.52 -6.60
C ASP A 43 -4.27 -42.37 -5.69
N VAL A 44 -3.08 -42.68 -6.22
CA VAL A 44 -1.81 -42.57 -5.49
C VAL A 44 -1.28 -41.14 -5.63
N ASP A 45 -0.99 -40.49 -4.49
CA ASP A 45 -0.24 -39.25 -4.48
C ASP A 45 1.22 -39.53 -4.87
N VAL A 46 1.61 -39.10 -6.09
CA VAL A 46 2.94 -39.33 -6.65
C VAL A 46 3.75 -38.04 -6.61
N GLU A 47 4.91 -38.09 -5.96
CA GLU A 47 5.85 -36.98 -5.83
C GLU A 47 6.40 -36.48 -7.20
N LEU A 48 5.66 -35.59 -7.87
CA LEU A 48 6.06 -34.97 -9.15
C LEU A 48 7.34 -34.13 -9.07
N VAL A 49 7.81 -33.78 -7.86
CA VAL A 49 9.02 -32.98 -7.63
C VAL A 49 10.26 -33.60 -8.28
N TRP A 50 10.41 -34.92 -8.24
CA TRP A 50 11.54 -35.62 -8.85
C TRP A 50 11.53 -35.54 -10.38
N THR A 51 10.35 -35.62 -10.99
CA THR A 51 10.17 -35.39 -12.44
C THR A 51 10.55 -33.96 -12.80
N ILE A 52 10.06 -32.96 -12.05
CA ILE A 52 10.34 -31.54 -12.32
C ILE A 52 11.83 -31.21 -12.20
N TYR A 53 12.53 -31.74 -11.17
CA TYR A 53 13.98 -31.56 -11.07
C TYR A 53 14.74 -32.33 -12.16
N SER A 54 14.29 -33.53 -12.54
CA SER A 54 14.88 -34.31 -13.63
C SER A 54 14.84 -33.56 -14.96
N LEU A 55 13.71 -32.94 -15.31
CA LEU A 55 13.56 -32.11 -16.51
C LEU A 55 14.50 -30.89 -16.48
N GLY A 56 14.67 -30.26 -15.32
CA GLY A 56 15.62 -29.16 -15.12
C GLY A 56 17.07 -29.60 -15.37
N TYR A 57 17.52 -30.68 -14.74
CA TYR A 57 18.88 -31.19 -14.95
C TYR A 57 19.14 -31.64 -16.39
N ILE A 58 18.16 -32.27 -17.07
CA ILE A 58 18.30 -32.61 -18.50
C ILE A 58 18.46 -31.34 -19.34
N SER A 59 17.67 -30.30 -19.07
CA SER A 59 17.79 -28.99 -19.74
C SER A 59 19.18 -28.39 -19.54
N ASP A 60 19.67 -28.36 -18.30
CA ASP A 60 20.98 -27.77 -17.96
C ASP A 60 22.14 -28.54 -18.60
N ILE A 61 22.07 -29.88 -18.64
CA ILE A 61 23.05 -30.73 -19.33
C ILE A 61 23.06 -30.43 -20.84
N TYR A 62 21.91 -30.42 -21.52
CA TYR A 62 21.85 -30.09 -22.96
C TYR A 62 22.33 -28.67 -23.25
N SER A 63 22.05 -27.71 -22.36
CA SER A 63 22.54 -26.34 -22.47
C SER A 63 24.07 -26.29 -22.40
N SER A 64 24.69 -27.04 -21.47
CA SER A 64 26.15 -27.15 -21.37
C SER A 64 26.81 -27.78 -22.61
N GLN A 65 26.10 -28.71 -23.26
CA GLN A 65 26.49 -29.33 -24.53
C GLN A 65 26.19 -28.44 -25.77
N LYS A 66 25.64 -27.23 -25.58
CA LYS A 66 25.18 -26.30 -26.63
C LYS A 66 24.04 -26.82 -27.51
N ILE A 67 23.29 -27.83 -27.05
CA ILE A 67 22.12 -28.40 -27.74
C ILE A 67 20.87 -27.63 -27.31
N PHE A 68 20.83 -26.35 -27.65
CA PHE A 68 19.84 -25.40 -27.11
C PHE A 68 18.38 -25.76 -27.43
N ASN A 69 18.11 -26.35 -28.61
CA ASN A 69 16.76 -26.80 -28.98
C ASN A 69 16.20 -27.80 -27.96
N LYS A 70 16.98 -28.83 -27.59
CA LYS A 70 16.56 -29.81 -26.57
C LYS A 70 16.48 -29.16 -25.19
N ALA A 71 17.47 -28.35 -24.81
CA ALA A 71 17.45 -27.65 -23.53
C ALA A 71 16.16 -26.83 -23.35
N LEU A 72 15.77 -26.06 -24.37
CA LEU A 72 14.55 -25.26 -24.37
C LEU A 72 13.27 -26.12 -24.29
N LEU A 73 13.18 -27.22 -25.03
CA LEU A 73 12.03 -28.13 -24.96
C LEU A 73 11.87 -28.77 -23.57
N PHE A 74 12.97 -29.21 -22.95
CA PHE A 74 12.93 -29.73 -21.57
C PHE A 74 12.58 -28.64 -20.55
N ARG A 75 13.06 -27.40 -20.73
CA ARG A 75 12.72 -26.27 -19.86
C ARG A 75 11.25 -25.84 -19.97
N ASN A 76 10.74 -25.74 -21.19
CA ASN A 76 9.32 -25.42 -21.44
C ASN A 76 8.41 -26.52 -20.88
N THR A 77 8.83 -27.79 -20.96
CA THR A 77 8.09 -28.90 -20.34
C THR A 77 8.13 -28.81 -18.81
N GLN A 78 9.29 -28.49 -18.22
CA GLN A 78 9.41 -28.23 -16.78
C GLN A 78 8.47 -27.10 -16.31
N GLU A 79 8.37 -26.00 -17.06
CA GLU A 79 7.47 -24.88 -16.76
C GLU A 79 5.99 -25.27 -16.81
N LYS A 80 5.58 -26.12 -17.76
CA LYS A 80 4.21 -26.67 -17.83
C LYS A 80 3.87 -27.50 -16.59
N PHE A 81 4.78 -28.35 -16.11
CA PHE A 81 4.59 -29.11 -14.86
C PHE A 81 4.49 -28.19 -13.63
N LEU A 82 5.32 -27.15 -13.54
CA LEU A 82 5.26 -26.17 -12.45
C LEU A 82 3.95 -25.37 -12.45
N SER A 83 3.46 -24.99 -13.64
CA SER A 83 2.17 -24.30 -13.81
C SER A 83 1.01 -25.20 -13.38
N PHE A 84 1.01 -26.47 -13.80
CA PHE A 84 0.02 -27.46 -13.37
C PHE A 84 -0.04 -27.63 -11.85
N LEU A 85 1.11 -27.73 -11.16
CA LEU A 85 1.15 -27.80 -9.69
C LEU A 85 0.60 -26.54 -9.02
N LYS A 86 0.91 -25.36 -9.56
CA LYS A 86 0.39 -24.08 -9.05
C LYS A 86 -1.14 -24.03 -9.15
N ASP A 87 -1.70 -24.41 -10.30
CA ASP A 87 -3.14 -24.40 -10.53
C ASP A 87 -3.86 -25.48 -9.70
N ALA A 88 -3.23 -26.64 -9.52
CA ALA A 88 -3.72 -27.70 -8.63
C ALA A 88 -3.87 -27.23 -7.18
N ASN A 89 -2.86 -26.51 -6.65
CA ASN A 89 -2.87 -26.00 -5.27
C ASN A 89 -3.88 -24.86 -5.04
N ASN A 90 -4.06 -23.96 -6.03
CA ASN A 90 -5.01 -22.85 -5.92
C ASN A 90 -6.48 -23.34 -5.93
N ALA A 91 -6.75 -24.46 -6.60
CA ALA A 91 -8.10 -25.02 -6.75
C ALA A 91 -8.74 -25.50 -5.43
N ASP A 92 -7.94 -25.79 -4.39
CA ASP A 92 -8.43 -26.27 -3.09
C ASP A 92 -8.64 -25.14 -2.05
N LEU A 93 -8.17 -23.92 -2.34
CA LEU A 93 -8.27 -22.76 -1.43
C LEU A 93 -9.39 -21.76 -1.79
N SER A 94 -10.15 -22.03 -2.87
CA SER A 94 -10.97 -21.00 -3.54
C SER A 94 -12.48 -21.07 -3.27
N ASP A 95 -12.99 -21.97 -2.42
CA ASP A 95 -14.44 -22.14 -2.24
C ASP A 95 -14.86 -22.45 -0.78
N PRO A 96 -15.06 -21.42 0.06
CA PRO A 96 -15.50 -21.58 1.45
C PRO A 96 -17.01 -21.83 1.62
N ASP A 97 -17.85 -21.72 0.57
CA ASP A 97 -19.32 -21.78 0.68
C ASP A 97 -19.94 -23.15 0.31
N LEU A 98 -19.16 -24.10 -0.23
CA LEU A 98 -19.65 -25.42 -0.64
C LEU A 98 -19.84 -26.46 0.49
N ASN A 99 -20.35 -26.02 1.66
CA ASN A 99 -20.46 -26.88 2.84
C ASN A 99 -21.76 -27.73 2.90
N ASN A 100 -22.56 -27.82 1.82
CA ASN A 100 -23.88 -28.45 1.90
C ASN A 100 -24.45 -29.11 0.62
N LYS A 101 -23.61 -29.63 -0.30
CA LYS A 101 -24.10 -30.44 -1.45
C LYS A 101 -23.23 -31.66 -1.79
N VAL A 102 -23.60 -32.78 -1.16
CA VAL A 102 -23.57 -34.16 -1.67
C VAL A 102 -22.54 -34.50 -2.77
N SER A 103 -21.36 -34.91 -2.32
CA SER A 103 -20.59 -36.13 -2.64
C SER A 103 -20.44 -36.71 -4.07
N THR A 104 -21.20 -36.34 -5.09
CA THR A 104 -21.21 -37.04 -6.40
C THR A 104 -20.36 -36.35 -7.48
N GLU A 105 -20.12 -35.04 -7.41
CA GLU A 105 -19.35 -34.30 -8.41
C GLU A 105 -17.82 -34.38 -8.25
N LYS A 106 -17.32 -34.89 -7.11
CA LYS A 106 -15.88 -34.97 -6.84
C LYS A 106 -15.15 -35.92 -7.80
N SER A 107 -15.80 -37.00 -8.25
CA SER A 107 -15.17 -38.03 -9.11
C SER A 107 -14.85 -37.52 -10.52
N THR A 108 -15.73 -36.73 -11.13
CA THR A 108 -15.55 -36.20 -12.49
C THR A 108 -14.39 -35.19 -12.58
N LYS A 109 -14.17 -34.40 -11.52
CA LYS A 109 -13.10 -33.37 -11.48
C LYS A 109 -11.70 -33.98 -11.33
N VAL A 110 -11.57 -35.18 -10.75
CA VAL A 110 -10.29 -35.90 -10.59
C VAL A 110 -9.78 -36.42 -11.94
N ASN A 111 -10.64 -37.05 -12.73
CA ASN A 111 -10.26 -37.61 -14.04
C ASN A 111 -9.69 -36.55 -15.00
N GLY A 112 -10.26 -35.34 -15.03
CA GLY A 112 -9.76 -34.25 -15.87
C GLY A 112 -8.37 -33.72 -15.47
N LYS A 113 -8.06 -33.68 -14.17
CA LYS A 113 -6.70 -33.34 -13.68
C LYS A 113 -5.69 -34.40 -14.14
N MET A 114 -6.05 -35.68 -14.04
CA MET A 114 -5.19 -36.80 -14.41
C MET A 114 -4.90 -36.85 -15.91
N GLU A 115 -5.93 -36.69 -16.76
CA GLU A 115 -5.72 -36.63 -18.22
C GLU A 115 -4.81 -35.45 -18.61
N SER A 116 -5.01 -34.28 -17.99
CA SER A 116 -4.16 -33.11 -18.21
C SER A 116 -2.70 -33.36 -17.82
N LEU A 117 -2.46 -34.07 -16.72
CA LEU A 117 -1.12 -34.47 -16.27
C LEU A 117 -0.48 -35.48 -17.23
N LEU A 118 -1.22 -36.48 -17.73
CA LEU A 118 -0.72 -37.45 -18.71
C LEU A 118 -0.30 -36.77 -20.02
N ARG A 119 -1.06 -35.78 -20.50
CA ARG A 119 -0.66 -34.94 -21.65
C ARG A 119 0.64 -34.15 -21.40
N LEU A 120 1.04 -33.88 -20.16
CA LEU A 120 2.36 -33.30 -19.89
C LEU A 120 3.51 -34.28 -20.12
N PHE A 121 3.29 -35.59 -19.92
CA PHE A 121 4.30 -36.61 -20.24
C PHE A 121 4.48 -36.78 -21.75
N GLU A 122 3.45 -36.57 -22.57
CA GLU A 122 3.58 -36.51 -24.03
C GLU A 122 4.57 -35.41 -24.48
N ASN A 123 4.61 -34.28 -23.77
CA ASN A 123 5.59 -33.21 -24.04
C ASN A 123 7.03 -33.64 -23.73
N ILE A 124 7.24 -34.53 -22.76
CA ILE A 124 8.55 -35.14 -22.48
C ILE A 124 8.95 -36.03 -23.66
N GLN A 125 8.05 -36.85 -24.18
CA GLN A 125 8.33 -37.70 -25.34
C GLN A 125 8.67 -36.88 -26.60
N ILE A 126 7.93 -35.80 -26.87
CA ILE A 126 8.26 -34.83 -27.93
C ILE A 126 9.66 -34.22 -27.74
N ALA A 127 10.06 -33.91 -26.50
CA ALA A 127 11.39 -33.37 -26.21
C ALA A 127 12.53 -34.40 -26.38
N ILE A 128 12.24 -35.70 -26.17
CA ILE A 128 13.17 -36.81 -26.44
C ILE A 128 13.34 -36.97 -27.96
N ASP A 129 12.22 -37.12 -28.68
CA ASP A 129 12.15 -37.50 -30.09
C ASP A 129 12.48 -36.35 -31.05
N CYS A 130 12.53 -35.11 -30.57
CA CYS A 130 13.03 -33.99 -31.35
C CYS A 130 14.48 -34.26 -31.78
N ASP A 131 14.69 -34.54 -33.07
CA ASP A 131 16.02 -34.58 -33.67
C ASP A 131 16.73 -33.25 -33.35
N SER A 132 17.95 -33.34 -32.83
CA SER A 132 18.83 -32.17 -32.60
C SER A 132 19.42 -31.64 -33.92
N LYS A 133 18.62 -31.64 -35.00
CA LYS A 133 18.92 -30.89 -36.22
C LYS A 133 19.27 -29.48 -35.82
N GLU A 134 20.34 -28.99 -36.44
CA GLU A 134 21.01 -27.75 -36.05
C GLU A 134 19.97 -26.65 -35.82
N ALA A 135 20.13 -25.89 -34.73
CA ALA A 135 19.30 -24.72 -34.49
C ALA A 135 19.21 -23.92 -35.80
N PRO A 136 18.01 -23.52 -36.24
CA PRO A 136 17.88 -22.69 -37.42
C PRO A 136 18.93 -21.58 -37.33
N GLN A 137 19.68 -21.35 -38.40
CA GLN A 137 20.51 -20.15 -38.51
C GLN A 137 19.57 -18.95 -38.72
N GLU A 138 18.69 -18.70 -37.74
CA GLU A 138 18.14 -17.37 -37.50
C GLU A 138 19.34 -16.45 -37.32
N ASP A 139 19.32 -15.36 -38.07
CA ASP A 139 20.40 -14.38 -38.04
C ASP A 139 20.56 -13.90 -36.59
N ARG A 140 21.80 -13.85 -36.10
CA ARG A 140 22.07 -13.54 -34.68
C ARG A 140 21.49 -12.18 -34.31
N ASP A 141 21.49 -11.26 -35.25
CA ASP A 141 20.93 -9.91 -35.10
C ASP A 141 19.40 -9.92 -34.95
N GLU A 142 18.69 -10.89 -35.55
CA GLU A 142 17.25 -11.05 -35.38
C GLU A 142 16.92 -11.61 -33.99
N ILE A 143 17.68 -12.60 -33.51
CA ILE A 143 17.54 -13.12 -32.13
C ILE A 143 17.82 -12.01 -31.12
N VAL A 144 18.90 -11.24 -31.30
CA VAL A 144 19.25 -10.12 -30.41
C VAL A 144 18.13 -9.07 -30.40
N LYS A 145 17.54 -8.72 -31.54
CA LYS A 145 16.38 -7.81 -31.61
C LYS A 145 15.14 -8.39 -30.91
N LYS A 146 14.78 -9.66 -31.13
CA LYS A 146 13.67 -10.33 -30.45
C LYS A 146 13.86 -10.32 -28.92
N VAL A 147 15.09 -10.58 -28.46
CA VAL A 147 15.44 -10.55 -27.02
C VAL A 147 15.38 -9.13 -26.45
N GLN A 148 15.96 -8.14 -27.13
CA GLN A 148 15.90 -6.73 -26.70
C GLN A 148 14.46 -6.23 -26.59
N PHE A 149 13.63 -6.49 -27.61
CA PHE A 149 12.20 -6.12 -27.60
C PHE A 149 11.43 -6.80 -26.46
N ALA A 150 11.69 -8.08 -26.19
CA ALA A 150 11.09 -8.78 -25.04
C ALA A 150 11.54 -8.20 -23.68
N PHE A 151 12.81 -7.78 -23.56
CA PHE A 151 13.33 -7.09 -22.38
C PHE A 151 12.71 -5.71 -22.18
N GLU A 152 12.55 -4.92 -23.25
CA GLU A 152 11.90 -3.61 -23.20
C GLU A 152 10.44 -3.75 -22.76
N LYS A 153 9.67 -4.64 -23.40
CA LYS A 153 8.28 -4.92 -23.00
C LYS A 153 8.17 -5.40 -21.54
N SER A 154 9.04 -6.32 -21.10
CA SER A 154 9.05 -6.78 -19.70
C SER A 154 9.42 -5.66 -18.71
N ARG A 155 10.27 -4.71 -19.14
CA ARG A 155 10.64 -3.53 -18.36
C ARG A 155 9.46 -2.56 -18.25
N GLU A 156 8.74 -2.30 -19.34
CA GLU A 156 7.52 -1.50 -19.34
C GLU A 156 6.44 -2.12 -18.42
N GLU A 157 6.18 -3.43 -18.53
CA GLU A 157 5.22 -4.12 -17.65
C GLU A 157 5.60 -4.04 -16.17
N LYS A 158 6.89 -4.12 -15.84
CA LYS A 158 7.39 -3.94 -14.46
C LYS A 158 7.26 -2.49 -13.98
N VAL A 159 7.59 -1.51 -14.83
CA VAL A 159 7.44 -0.09 -14.52
C VAL A 159 5.97 0.25 -14.29
N ASN A 160 5.06 -0.24 -15.14
CA ASN A 160 3.62 -0.05 -14.98
C ASN A 160 3.10 -0.67 -13.68
N LYS A 161 3.52 -1.88 -13.31
CA LYS A 161 3.16 -2.50 -12.01
C LYS A 161 3.69 -1.71 -10.81
N ILE A 162 4.91 -1.17 -10.89
CA ILE A 162 5.46 -0.28 -9.85
C ILE A 162 4.64 1.02 -9.78
N PHE A 163 4.23 1.57 -10.93
CA PHE A 163 3.41 2.78 -10.99
C PHE A 163 2.02 2.56 -10.39
N GLU A 164 1.35 1.45 -10.72
CA GLU A 164 0.08 1.02 -10.10
C GLU A 164 0.24 0.80 -8.59
N GLN A 165 1.32 0.17 -8.14
CA GLN A 165 1.61 -0.01 -6.71
C GLN A 165 1.81 1.34 -5.99
N LEU A 166 2.55 2.28 -6.59
CA LEU A 166 2.74 3.63 -6.04
C LEU A 166 1.43 4.43 -6.02
N GLN A 167 0.61 4.33 -7.07
CA GLN A 167 -0.69 5.01 -7.15
C GLN A 167 -1.68 4.44 -6.12
N ASN A 168 -1.72 3.11 -5.96
CA ASN A 168 -2.53 2.45 -4.95
C ASN A 168 -2.02 2.72 -3.53
N GLN A 169 -0.71 2.77 -3.29
CA GLN A 169 -0.14 3.20 -2.02
C GLN A 169 -0.50 4.66 -1.70
N ASN A 170 -0.43 5.59 -2.67
CA ASN A 170 -0.80 6.99 -2.46
C ASN A 170 -2.30 7.14 -2.13
N ASN A 171 -3.17 6.42 -2.85
CA ASN A 171 -4.60 6.39 -2.58
C ASN A 171 -4.92 5.80 -1.19
N ASN A 172 -4.25 4.71 -0.80
CA ASN A 172 -4.41 4.11 0.52
C ASN A 172 -3.79 4.96 1.64
N PHE A 173 -2.69 5.67 1.38
CA PHE A 173 -2.07 6.57 2.35
C PHE A 173 -2.96 7.80 2.61
N LYS A 174 -3.63 8.33 1.59
CA LYS A 174 -4.64 9.40 1.74
C LYS A 174 -5.84 8.94 2.58
N LYS A 175 -6.36 7.72 2.35
CA LYS A 175 -7.41 7.13 3.19
C LYS A 175 -6.92 6.95 4.64
N ASN A 176 -5.81 6.23 4.83
CA ASN A 176 -5.22 5.97 6.14
C ASN A 176 -4.88 7.25 6.94
N LEU A 177 -4.49 8.35 6.30
CA LEU A 177 -4.30 9.63 6.99
C LEU A 177 -5.63 10.28 7.39
N SER A 178 -6.63 10.28 6.51
CA SER A 178 -7.97 10.80 6.82
C SER A 178 -8.59 10.03 7.99
N ASP A 179 -8.52 8.69 7.94
CA ASP A 179 -9.12 7.81 8.93
C ASP A 179 -8.42 7.99 10.30
N ARG A 180 -7.08 8.02 10.33
CA ARG A 180 -6.32 8.31 11.57
C ARG A 180 -6.58 9.69 12.17
N VAL A 181 -6.81 10.71 11.33
CA VAL A 181 -7.18 12.05 11.81
C VAL A 181 -8.59 12.04 12.39
N MET A 182 -9.53 11.32 11.77
CA MET A 182 -10.89 11.17 12.30
C MET A 182 -10.90 10.38 13.61
N ASP A 183 -10.18 9.26 13.69
CA ASP A 183 -10.02 8.47 14.92
C ASP A 183 -9.45 9.33 16.05
N PHE A 184 -8.40 10.11 15.80
CA PHE A 184 -7.81 11.04 16.77
C PHE A 184 -8.80 12.13 17.23
N ILE A 185 -9.61 12.68 16.31
CA ILE A 185 -10.66 13.66 16.63
C ILE A 185 -11.74 13.04 17.53
N VAL A 186 -12.12 11.78 17.29
CA VAL A 186 -13.12 11.05 18.08
C VAL A 186 -12.57 10.69 19.47
N GLU A 187 -11.36 10.13 19.53
CA GLU A 187 -10.72 9.69 20.78
C GLU A 187 -10.37 10.87 21.72
N HIS A 188 -10.05 12.03 21.15
CA HIS A 188 -9.60 13.21 21.91
C HIS A 188 -10.50 14.44 21.73
N TYR A 189 -11.82 14.24 21.62
CA TYR A 189 -12.80 15.32 21.42
C TYR A 189 -12.66 16.48 22.42
N LEU A 190 -12.33 16.20 23.70
CA LEU A 190 -12.10 17.23 24.71
C LEU A 190 -10.88 18.10 24.40
N ILE A 191 -9.77 17.51 23.95
CA ILE A 191 -8.55 18.24 23.58
C ILE A 191 -8.84 19.15 22.38
N MET A 192 -9.63 18.67 21.41
CA MET A 192 -10.07 19.47 20.27
C MET A 192 -10.96 20.66 20.69
N ILE A 193 -11.87 20.48 21.66
CA ILE A 193 -12.68 21.58 22.22
C ILE A 193 -11.79 22.62 22.92
N PHE A 194 -10.86 22.20 23.78
CA PHE A 194 -9.93 23.13 24.43
C PHE A 194 -9.02 23.85 23.43
N GLY A 195 -8.55 23.15 22.39
CA GLY A 195 -7.77 23.74 21.29
C GLY A 195 -8.56 24.79 20.51
N ALA A 196 -9.82 24.51 20.17
CA ALA A 196 -10.70 25.46 19.50
C ALA A 196 -10.99 26.71 20.36
N ILE A 197 -11.23 26.54 21.66
CA ILE A 197 -11.39 27.67 22.60
C ILE A 197 -10.10 28.49 22.69
N PHE A 198 -8.94 27.85 22.78
CA PHE A 198 -7.65 28.52 22.84
C PHE A 198 -7.35 29.33 21.57
N ILE A 199 -7.62 28.77 20.38
CA ILE A 199 -7.53 29.49 19.10
C ILE A 199 -8.50 30.68 19.07
N GLY A 200 -9.73 30.51 19.55
CA GLY A 200 -10.70 31.60 19.68
C GLY A 200 -10.21 32.75 20.55
N ILE A 201 -9.61 32.44 21.71
CA ILE A 201 -8.98 33.44 22.59
C ILE A 201 -7.81 34.13 21.88
N LEU A 202 -6.95 33.40 21.19
CA LEU A 202 -5.84 33.97 20.42
C LEU A 202 -6.33 34.91 19.30
N VAL A 203 -7.42 34.57 18.61
CA VAL A 203 -8.03 35.45 17.60
C VAL A 203 -8.56 36.73 18.26
N VAL A 204 -9.30 36.64 19.38
CA VAL A 204 -9.80 37.83 20.10
C VAL A 204 -8.65 38.71 20.60
N LEU A 205 -7.59 38.11 21.15
CA LEU A 205 -6.38 38.84 21.56
C LEU A 205 -5.67 39.49 20.37
N PHE A 206 -5.53 38.78 19.25
CA PHE A 206 -4.94 39.31 18.02
C PHE A 206 -5.71 40.53 17.52
N PHE A 207 -7.05 40.46 17.44
CA PHE A 207 -7.89 41.61 17.08
C PHE A 207 -7.79 42.75 18.09
N ALA A 208 -7.80 42.47 19.40
CA ALA A 208 -7.65 43.49 20.44
C ALA A 208 -6.27 44.19 20.43
N PHE A 209 -5.24 43.53 19.90
CA PHE A 209 -3.87 44.05 19.81
C PHE A 209 -3.60 44.75 18.47
N THR A 210 -4.10 44.21 17.36
CA THR A 210 -3.93 44.79 16.00
C THR A 210 -4.90 45.91 15.68
N PHE A 211 -6.07 45.96 16.34
CA PHE A 211 -6.92 47.14 16.38
C PHE A 211 -6.67 47.86 17.72
N PRO A 212 -5.61 48.69 17.81
CA PRO A 212 -5.41 49.52 19.00
C PRO A 212 -6.70 50.31 19.22
N ARG A 213 -7.25 50.23 20.44
CA ARG A 213 -8.43 51.00 20.84
C ARG A 213 -8.22 52.44 20.40
N ARG A 214 -8.98 52.90 19.40
CA ARG A 214 -8.93 54.30 18.96
C ARG A 214 -9.19 55.13 20.21
N ASN A 215 -8.17 55.86 20.67
CA ASN A 215 -8.21 56.54 21.95
C ASN A 215 -9.42 57.48 21.99
N LEU A 216 -10.42 57.15 22.81
CA LEU A 216 -11.62 57.98 23.05
C LEU A 216 -11.29 59.27 23.83
N SER A 217 -10.02 59.69 23.88
CA SER A 217 -9.53 60.91 24.51
C SER A 217 -9.45 62.10 23.54
N ALA A 218 -9.85 61.94 22.28
CA ALA A 218 -10.21 63.05 21.39
C ALA A 218 -11.66 63.52 21.66
N VAL A 219 -11.95 63.92 22.90
CA VAL A 219 -13.12 64.76 23.19
C VAL A 219 -12.95 66.04 22.37
N PRO A 220 -13.92 66.44 21.51
CA PRO A 220 -13.81 67.65 20.70
C PRO A 220 -13.49 68.86 21.58
N LYS A 221 -12.62 69.77 21.09
CA LYS A 221 -12.20 70.96 21.86
C LYS A 221 -13.42 71.74 22.37
N ASP A 222 -14.40 71.95 21.50
CA ASP A 222 -15.71 72.56 21.78
C ASP A 222 -16.36 72.02 23.06
N PHE A 223 -16.28 70.71 23.33
CA PHE A 223 -16.91 70.11 24.51
C PHE A 223 -16.10 70.34 25.80
N ARG A 224 -14.77 70.44 25.70
CA ARG A 224 -13.93 70.91 26.83
C ARG A 224 -14.16 72.40 27.09
N ASP A 225 -14.28 73.20 26.04
CA ASP A 225 -14.52 74.63 26.15
C ASP A 225 -15.91 74.92 26.73
N GLN A 226 -16.93 74.12 26.38
CA GLN A 226 -18.26 74.15 27.03
C GLN A 226 -18.20 73.77 28.52
N ILE A 227 -17.45 72.72 28.90
CA ILE A 227 -17.28 72.34 30.31
C ILE A 227 -16.56 73.44 31.09
N ASN A 228 -15.48 74.01 30.54
CA ASN A 228 -14.75 75.12 31.17
C ASN A 228 -15.61 76.39 31.30
N ALA A 229 -16.46 76.69 30.31
CA ALA A 229 -17.42 77.79 30.37
C ALA A 229 -18.47 77.56 31.47
N LEU A 230 -18.97 76.32 31.61
CA LEU A 230 -19.92 75.94 32.66
C LEU A 230 -19.29 76.04 34.06
N GLU A 231 -18.05 75.57 34.23
CA GLU A 231 -17.32 75.65 35.50
C GLU A 231 -17.08 77.10 35.93
N ASN A 232 -16.70 77.97 34.98
CA ASN A 232 -16.56 79.40 35.22
C ASN A 232 -17.90 80.07 35.57
N TYR A 233 -19.01 79.64 34.95
CA TYR A 233 -20.35 80.16 35.26
C TYR A 233 -20.79 79.78 36.68
N VAL A 234 -20.55 78.53 37.10
CA VAL A 234 -20.85 78.06 38.48
C VAL A 234 -20.02 78.85 39.50
N LYS A 235 -18.71 79.00 39.29
CA LYS A 235 -17.84 79.80 40.18
C LYS A 235 -18.26 81.27 40.27
N ALA A 236 -18.72 81.87 39.18
CA ALA A 236 -19.26 83.23 39.17
C ALA A 236 -20.58 83.33 39.96
N PHE A 237 -21.41 82.27 39.92
CA PHE A 237 -22.66 82.19 40.67
C PHE A 237 -22.41 82.08 42.19
N GLU A 238 -21.54 81.16 42.61
CA GLU A 238 -21.13 80.99 44.02
C GLU A 238 -20.53 82.29 44.59
N SER A 239 -19.66 82.97 43.83
CA SER A 239 -19.04 84.26 44.24
C SER A 239 -20.06 85.39 44.42
N ASN A 240 -21.19 85.36 43.71
CA ASN A 240 -22.27 86.34 43.89
C ASN A 240 -23.18 85.97 45.08
N GLU A 241 -23.44 84.69 45.32
CA GLU A 241 -24.22 84.24 46.48
C GLU A 241 -23.50 84.57 47.82
N GLU A 242 -22.18 84.48 47.86
CA GLU A 242 -21.40 84.95 49.03
C GLU A 242 -21.53 86.47 49.27
N LYS A 243 -21.55 87.28 48.19
CA LYS A 243 -21.71 88.74 48.30
C LYS A 243 -23.10 89.12 48.83
N GLU A 244 -24.16 88.44 48.40
CA GLU A 244 -25.50 88.63 48.96
C GLU A 244 -25.56 88.23 50.45
N LYS A 245 -24.94 87.11 50.84
CA LYS A 245 -24.86 86.70 52.26
C LYS A 245 -24.14 87.72 53.15
N ILE A 246 -23.14 88.44 52.63
CA ILE A 246 -22.47 89.54 53.34
C ILE A 246 -23.40 90.75 53.48
N LEU A 247 -24.10 91.14 52.40
CA LEU A 247 -25.10 92.22 52.42
C LEU A 247 -26.23 91.97 53.43
N TYR A 248 -26.77 90.74 53.49
CA TYR A 248 -27.82 90.39 54.45
C TYR A 248 -27.32 90.26 55.90
N ARG A 249 -26.04 89.96 56.15
CA ARG A 249 -25.46 89.99 57.50
C ARG A 249 -25.21 91.40 58.04
N GLY A 250 -25.02 92.40 57.16
CA GLY A 250 -24.90 93.80 57.56
C GLY A 250 -26.20 94.41 58.12
N SER A 251 -27.36 93.90 57.70
CA SER A 251 -28.67 94.50 57.99
C SER A 251 -29.33 94.04 59.31
N LYS A 252 -28.66 93.21 60.12
CA LYS A 252 -29.22 92.61 61.36
C LYS A 252 -28.45 92.89 62.65
N ARG A 253 -27.70 94.00 62.71
CA ARG A 253 -26.97 94.46 63.91
C ARG A 253 -27.15 95.96 64.21
N VAL A 254 -28.40 96.43 64.13
CA VAL A 254 -28.90 97.65 64.79
C VAL A 254 -30.37 97.39 65.18
N ASP A 255 -30.76 97.36 66.44
CA ASP A 255 -29.97 97.13 67.66
C ASP A 255 -30.84 96.42 68.74
N THR A 256 -30.26 95.97 69.85
CA THR A 256 -30.98 95.49 71.04
C THR A 256 -30.06 95.48 72.27
N LYS A 257 -29.66 96.67 72.73
CA LYS A 257 -29.33 97.01 74.12
C LYS A 257 -30.00 98.37 74.39
N THR A 258 -30.69 98.60 75.51
CA THR A 258 -30.36 98.24 76.89
C THR A 258 -31.64 98.12 77.73
N GLU A 259 -31.76 97.07 78.54
CA GLU A 259 -32.61 97.08 79.74
C GLU A 259 -31.74 97.36 80.97
N LEU A 260 -32.10 98.40 81.73
CA LEU A 260 -32.09 98.50 83.21
C LEU A 260 -32.40 99.94 83.64
#